data_AF-A0A090S889-F1
#
_entry.id   AF-A0A090S889-F1
#
_cell.length_a   1.000
_cell.length_b   1.000
_cell.length_c   1.000
_cell.angle_alpha   90.00
_cell.angle_beta   90.00
_cell.angle_gamma   90.00
#
_symmetry.space_group_name_H-M   'P 1'
#
loop_
_entity.id
_entity.type
_entity.pdbx_description
1 polymer ?
#
loop_
_entity_poly.entity_id
_entity_poly.type
_entity_poly.pdbx_seq_one_letter_code
_entity_poly.pdbx_strand_id
1 'polypeptide(L)'
;MSKLVKATIVERVVEVNQELPRKVCVIAVEQFIEIMIESLVNGVSIRIPRAGKLVPYFKKGGRPVRNIKTQEVMPMQDRIVVSFSLSTTKTDRNGTFIPRKNPSEMMQELAERPVLLERLERSTRGRLSPEEMKKLTRTLAEDVVRLFGELFCEYRNQCLPVEIRGLGSFRTSKMNYKSVRNPKTGEMLDVTDNNQPLRTVFREGRELKKALAERLAESA
;
A
#
# COMPACT_ATOMS: atom_id res chain seq x y z
N MET A 1 6.72 -19.00 -6.95
CA MET A 1 5.85 -18.47 -5.86
C MET A 1 4.53 -18.04 -6.48
N SER A 2 3.38 -18.29 -5.85
CA SER A 2 2.06 -18.04 -6.47
C SER A 2 1.43 -16.69 -6.12
N LYS A 3 1.79 -16.09 -4.97
CA LYS A 3 1.31 -14.76 -4.54
C LYS A 3 2.21 -14.15 -3.46
N LEU A 4 2.28 -12.83 -3.41
CA LEU A 4 2.98 -12.11 -2.35
C LEU A 4 2.05 -11.97 -1.15
N VAL A 5 2.50 -12.45 0.00
CA VAL A 5 1.78 -12.33 1.27
C VAL A 5 2.70 -11.73 2.34
N LYS A 6 2.12 -11.31 3.48
CA LYS A 6 2.87 -10.77 4.63
C LYS A 6 4.04 -11.68 5.03
N ALA A 7 3.83 -13.00 5.08
CA ALA A 7 4.87 -13.96 5.45
C ALA A 7 6.10 -13.88 4.53
N THR A 8 5.92 -13.74 3.21
CA THR A 8 7.01 -13.61 2.24
C THR A 8 7.85 -12.35 2.50
N ILE A 9 7.19 -11.24 2.87
CA ILE A 9 7.89 -9.99 3.22
C ILE A 9 8.70 -10.19 4.50
N VAL A 10 8.11 -10.82 5.52
CA VAL A 10 8.79 -11.14 6.78
C VAL A 10 10.03 -11.98 6.55
N GLU A 11 9.94 -13.06 5.77
CA GLU A 11 11.10 -13.92 5.50
C GLU A 11 12.22 -13.11 4.84
N ARG A 12 11.89 -12.24 3.88
CA ARG A 12 12.92 -11.43 3.21
C ARG A 12 13.56 -10.39 4.15
N VAL A 13 12.79 -9.84 5.08
CA VAL A 13 13.32 -8.92 6.12
C VAL A 13 14.25 -9.67 7.07
N VAL A 14 13.88 -10.89 7.50
CA VAL A 14 14.70 -11.75 8.36
C VAL A 14 16.01 -12.14 7.67
N GLU A 15 15.97 -12.48 6.38
CA GLU A 15 17.16 -12.86 5.61
C GLU A 15 18.20 -11.73 5.51
N VAL A 16 17.74 -10.47 5.45
CA VAL A 16 18.62 -9.28 5.42
C VAL A 16 19.06 -8.87 6.83
N ASN A 17 18.23 -9.13 7.85
CA ASN A 17 18.47 -8.78 9.24
C ASN A 17 18.73 -10.01 10.12
N GLN A 18 19.76 -10.81 9.76
CA GLN A 18 20.04 -12.11 10.39
C GLN A 18 20.37 -12.02 11.88
N GLU A 19 20.93 -10.89 12.31
CA GLU A 19 21.25 -10.61 13.71
C GLU A 19 20.01 -10.30 14.58
N LEU A 20 18.86 -10.04 13.95
CA LEU A 20 17.63 -9.71 14.65
C LEU A 20 16.75 -10.95 14.88
N PRO A 21 16.14 -11.11 16.06
CA PRO A 21 15.17 -12.16 16.27
C PRO A 21 13.99 -12.03 15.30
N ARG A 22 13.58 -13.14 14.68
CA ARG A 22 12.43 -13.17 13.75
C ARG A 22 11.17 -12.47 14.28
N LYS A 23 10.91 -12.56 15.59
CA LYS A 23 9.76 -11.88 16.23
C LYS A 23 9.81 -10.35 16.07
N VAL A 24 10.99 -9.74 16.09
CA VAL A 24 11.18 -8.31 15.85
C VAL A 24 10.83 -7.96 14.40
N CYS A 25 11.34 -8.73 13.44
CA CYS A 25 11.05 -8.52 12.02
C CYS A 25 9.56 -8.67 11.70
N VAL A 26 8.88 -9.65 12.32
CA VAL A 26 7.42 -9.81 12.21
C VAL A 26 6.70 -8.54 12.68
N ILE A 27 7.06 -8.04 13.88
CA ILE A 27 6.45 -6.82 14.44
C ILE A 27 6.72 -5.62 13.54
N ALA A 28 7.94 -5.45 13.04
CA ALA A 28 8.27 -4.34 12.15
C ALA A 28 7.41 -4.33 10.88
N VAL A 29 7.21 -5.49 10.24
CA VAL A 29 6.35 -5.61 9.06
C VAL A 29 4.88 -5.36 9.40
N GLU A 30 4.41 -5.83 10.56
CA GLU A 30 3.03 -5.58 11.02
C GLU A 30 2.78 -4.10 11.30
N GLN A 31 3.69 -3.44 12.03
CA GLN A 31 3.61 -2.01 12.32
C GLN A 31 3.70 -1.18 11.04
N PHE A 32 4.51 -1.60 10.06
CA PHE A 32 4.53 -0.95 8.75
C PHE A 32 3.18 -1.00 8.03
N ILE A 33 2.51 -2.17 8.03
CA ILE A 33 1.17 -2.31 7.45
C ILE A 33 0.15 -1.46 8.21
N GLU A 34 0.27 -1.39 9.54
CA GLU A 34 -0.60 -0.55 10.38
C GLU A 34 -0.45 0.94 10.04
N ILE A 35 0.79 1.44 9.93
CA ILE A 35 1.08 2.81 9.47
C ILE A 35 0.41 3.09 8.13
N MET A 36 0.42 2.12 7.21
CA MET A 36 -0.26 2.27 5.94
C MET A 36 -1.78 2.36 6.11
N ILE A 37 -2.38 1.52 6.95
CA ILE A 37 -3.84 1.56 7.19
C ILE A 37 -4.24 2.89 7.84
N GLU A 38 -3.58 3.28 8.93
CA GLU A 38 -3.84 4.53 9.66
C GLU A 38 -3.73 5.76 8.74
N SER A 39 -2.69 5.80 7.89
CA SER A 39 -2.52 6.90 6.93
C SER A 39 -3.70 6.99 5.95
N LEU A 40 -4.13 5.87 5.38
CA LEU A 40 -5.25 5.84 4.43
C LEU A 40 -6.57 6.23 5.08
N VAL A 41 -6.81 5.77 6.31
CA VAL A 41 -7.98 6.13 7.11
C VAL A 41 -8.02 7.64 7.35
N ASN A 42 -6.87 8.25 7.64
CA ASN A 42 -6.74 9.69 7.83
C ASN A 42 -6.74 10.51 6.53
N GLY A 43 -7.08 9.91 5.39
CA GLY A 43 -7.13 10.61 4.09
C GLY A 43 -5.75 10.90 3.50
N VAL A 44 -4.67 10.33 4.06
CA VAL A 44 -3.30 10.49 3.58
C VAL A 44 -2.99 9.41 2.55
N SER A 45 -2.63 9.83 1.34
CA SER A 45 -2.16 8.93 0.30
C SER A 45 -0.78 8.35 0.63
N ILE A 46 -0.50 7.14 0.18
CA ILE A 46 0.77 6.45 0.44
C ILE A 46 1.49 6.17 -0.86
N ARG A 47 2.77 6.54 -0.93
CA ARG A 47 3.63 6.15 -2.05
C ARG A 47 4.34 4.82 -1.74
N ILE A 48 4.02 3.80 -2.53
CA ILE A 48 4.79 2.55 -2.55
C ILE A 48 6.04 2.78 -3.42
N PRO A 49 7.26 2.60 -2.89
CA PRO A 49 8.49 2.80 -3.65
C PRO A 49 8.47 2.04 -4.98
N ARG A 50 8.84 2.73 -6.07
CA ARG A 50 9.00 2.17 -7.43
C ARG A 50 7.72 1.55 -8.05
N ALA A 51 6.59 1.54 -7.35
CA ALA A 51 5.36 0.90 -7.81
C ALA A 51 4.25 1.87 -8.17
N GLY A 52 3.88 2.77 -7.25
CA GLY A 52 2.71 3.63 -7.41
C GLY A 52 2.24 4.18 -6.07
N LYS A 53 0.98 4.61 -5.98
CA LYS A 53 0.41 5.15 -4.76
C LYS A 53 -0.99 4.60 -4.47
N LEU A 54 -1.29 4.45 -3.18
CA LEU A 54 -2.64 4.24 -2.66
C LEU A 54 -3.24 5.60 -2.32
N VAL A 55 -4.46 5.84 -2.80
CA VAL A 55 -5.13 7.13 -2.70
C VAL A 55 -6.53 6.92 -2.12
N PRO A 56 -6.77 7.35 -0.86
CA PRO A 56 -8.11 7.42 -0.30
C PRO A 56 -8.86 8.59 -0.96
N TYR A 57 -10.14 8.41 -1.24
CA TYR A 57 -11.00 9.49 -1.72
C TYR A 57 -12.45 9.24 -1.33
N PHE A 58 -13.20 10.32 -1.14
CA PHE A 58 -14.64 10.25 -0.88
C PHE A 58 -15.39 9.92 -2.17
N LYS A 59 -16.29 8.94 -2.08
CA LYS A 59 -17.17 8.55 -3.17
C LYS A 59 -18.61 8.82 -2.76
N LYS A 60 -19.17 9.90 -3.34
CA LYS A 60 -20.58 10.25 -3.18
C LYS A 60 -21.47 9.11 -3.68
N GLY A 61 -22.46 8.79 -2.87
CA GLY A 61 -23.54 7.86 -3.06
C GLY A 61 -24.62 8.39 -3.98
N GLY A 62 -25.80 7.78 -3.89
CA GLY A 62 -26.99 8.12 -4.68
C GLY A 62 -27.07 7.42 -6.04
N ARG A 63 -25.97 6.84 -6.54
CA ARG A 63 -26.01 6.02 -7.78
C ARG A 63 -26.89 4.79 -7.54
N PRO A 64 -27.85 4.46 -8.43
CA PRO A 64 -28.62 3.23 -8.30
C PRO A 64 -27.69 2.02 -8.42
N VAL A 65 -27.73 1.15 -7.42
CA VAL A 65 -27.08 -0.17 -7.40
C VAL A 65 -28.14 -1.21 -7.15
N ARG A 66 -27.87 -2.46 -7.56
CA ARG A 66 -28.82 -3.57 -7.36
C ARG A 66 -28.25 -4.61 -6.41
N ASN A 67 -29.12 -5.19 -5.59
CA ASN A 67 -28.82 -6.45 -4.96
C ASN A 67 -28.77 -7.53 -6.05
N ILE A 68 -27.61 -8.18 -6.23
CA ILE A 68 -27.41 -9.17 -7.31
C ILE A 68 -28.35 -10.37 -7.15
N LYS A 69 -28.76 -10.71 -5.93
CA LYS A 69 -29.63 -11.85 -5.65
C LYS A 69 -31.11 -11.50 -5.85
N THR A 70 -31.56 -10.37 -5.29
CA THR A 70 -33.00 -10.00 -5.30
C THR A 70 -33.40 -9.08 -6.45
N GLN A 71 -32.44 -8.54 -7.22
CA GLN A 71 -32.61 -7.52 -8.26
C GLN A 71 -33.20 -6.18 -7.80
N GLU A 72 -33.47 -6.03 -6.50
CA GLU A 72 -33.93 -4.78 -5.90
C GLU A 72 -32.90 -3.66 -6.08
N VAL A 73 -33.38 -2.49 -6.52
CA VAL A 73 -32.56 -1.30 -6.74
C VAL A 73 -32.55 -0.45 -5.48
N MET A 74 -31.37 -0.07 -5.03
CA MET A 74 -31.13 0.78 -3.87
C MET A 74 -30.06 1.83 -4.20
N PRO A 75 -30.06 2.99 -3.54
CA PRO A 75 -29.00 3.96 -3.72
C PRO A 75 -27.70 3.44 -3.11
N MET A 76 -26.58 3.63 -3.82
CA MET A 76 -25.26 3.42 -3.25
C MET A 76 -25.06 4.39 -2.09
N GLN A 77 -24.59 3.92 -0.95
CA GLN A 77 -24.24 4.79 0.18
C GLN A 77 -22.95 5.56 -0.09
N ASP A 78 -22.82 6.71 0.58
CA ASP A 78 -21.57 7.44 0.69
C ASP A 78 -20.49 6.55 1.31
N ARG A 79 -19.26 6.63 0.82
CA ARG A 79 -18.14 5.87 1.36
C ARG A 79 -16.79 6.46 1.00
N ILE A 80 -15.80 6.26 1.87
CA ILE A 80 -14.40 6.46 1.52
C ILE A 80 -13.90 5.17 0.85
N VAL A 81 -13.16 5.32 -0.24
CA VAL A 81 -12.57 4.20 -0.99
C VAL A 81 -11.10 4.46 -1.24
N VAL A 82 -10.33 3.39 -1.41
CA VAL A 82 -8.90 3.50 -1.73
C VAL A 82 -8.65 2.96 -3.13
N SER A 83 -7.97 3.75 -3.96
CA SER A 83 -7.54 3.33 -5.29
C SER A 83 -6.03 3.25 -5.39
N PHE A 84 -5.54 2.36 -6.25
CA PHE A 84 -4.15 2.35 -6.65
C PHE A 84 -3.97 3.16 -7.93
N SER A 85 -2.98 4.05 -7.95
CA SER A 85 -2.67 4.91 -9.08
C SER A 85 -1.18 4.87 -9.39
N LEU A 86 -0.86 4.78 -10.68
CA LEU A 86 0.50 4.96 -11.20
C LEU A 86 0.83 6.43 -11.46
N SER A 87 -0.17 7.32 -11.34
CA SER A 87 0.03 8.74 -11.62
C SER A 87 1.02 9.38 -10.66
N THR A 88 1.89 10.22 -11.22
CA THR A 88 2.80 11.08 -10.46
C THR A 88 2.13 12.36 -9.96
N THR A 89 0.90 12.67 -10.41
CA THR A 89 0.17 13.89 -10.03
C THR A 89 -0.08 13.95 -8.52
N LYS A 90 0.01 15.15 -7.93
CA LYS A 90 -0.25 15.37 -6.49
C LYS A 90 -1.71 15.73 -6.18
N THR A 91 -2.54 15.84 -7.21
CA THR A 91 -3.93 16.27 -7.12
C THR A 91 -4.88 15.12 -7.39
N ASP A 92 -6.07 15.18 -6.79
CA ASP A 92 -7.21 14.36 -7.17
C ASP A 92 -7.84 14.85 -8.49
N ARG A 93 -8.99 14.27 -8.87
CA ARG A 93 -9.70 14.67 -10.10
C ARG A 93 -10.29 16.08 -10.05
N ASN A 94 -10.43 16.66 -8.86
CA ASN A 94 -11.00 17.98 -8.61
C ASN A 94 -9.90 19.04 -8.42
N GLY A 95 -8.62 18.66 -8.56
CA GLY A 95 -7.49 19.56 -8.31
C GLY A 95 -7.12 19.72 -6.84
N THR A 96 -7.79 19.00 -5.92
CA THR A 96 -7.51 19.07 -4.49
C THR A 96 -6.19 18.36 -4.18
N PHE A 97 -5.34 19.01 -3.39
CA PHE A 97 -4.11 18.41 -2.90
C PHE A 97 -4.45 17.27 -1.93
N ILE A 98 -3.94 16.08 -2.23
CA ILE A 98 -4.07 14.95 -1.32
C ILE A 98 -2.77 14.88 -0.51
N PRO A 99 -2.82 15.00 0.83
CA PRO A 99 -1.63 14.80 1.65
C PRO A 99 -1.03 13.43 1.33
N ARG A 100 0.30 13.35 1.29
CA ARG A 100 1.00 12.14 0.83
C ARG A 100 2.15 11.81 1.75
N LYS A 101 2.13 10.58 2.28
CA LYS A 101 3.25 9.99 2.98
C LYS A 101 4.21 9.34 1.99
N ASN A 102 5.45 9.82 2.01
CA ASN A 102 6.58 9.35 1.23
C ASN A 102 7.28 8.19 1.94
N PRO A 103 8.13 7.42 1.23
CA PRO A 103 8.89 6.33 1.84
C PRO A 103 9.69 6.77 3.07
N SER A 104 10.39 7.91 3.00
CA SER A 104 11.17 8.43 4.13
C SER A 104 10.31 8.75 5.36
N GLU A 105 9.11 9.29 5.17
CA GLU A 105 8.18 9.58 6.26
C GLU A 105 7.65 8.29 6.89
N MET A 106 7.35 7.26 6.07
CA MET A 106 6.98 5.94 6.59
C MET A 106 8.13 5.26 7.34
N MET A 107 9.37 5.41 6.87
CA MET A 107 10.57 4.88 7.53
C MET A 107 10.75 5.54 8.89
N GLN A 108 10.65 6.87 8.96
CA GLN A 108 10.77 7.63 10.20
C GLN A 108 9.69 7.21 11.20
N GLU A 109 8.42 7.21 10.77
CA GLU A 109 7.31 6.84 11.65
C GLU A 109 7.44 5.40 12.15
N LEU A 110 7.86 4.47 11.30
CA LEU A 110 8.11 3.09 11.71
C LEU A 110 9.26 3.00 12.72
N ALA A 111 10.33 3.76 12.51
CA ALA A 111 11.47 3.80 13.42
C ALA A 111 11.12 4.40 14.79
N GLU A 112 10.08 5.24 14.85
CA GLU A 112 9.59 5.88 16.06
C GLU A 112 8.43 5.10 16.73
N ARG A 113 7.99 3.95 16.18
CA ARG A 113 6.89 3.16 16.75
C ARG A 113 7.28 2.59 18.14
N PRO A 114 6.56 2.94 19.22
CA PRO A 114 6.88 2.48 20.58
C PRO A 114 6.93 0.96 20.70
N VAL A 115 5.97 0.25 20.09
CA VAL A 115 5.90 -1.21 20.11
C VAL A 115 7.15 -1.86 19.50
N LEU A 116 7.70 -1.25 18.44
CA LEU A 116 8.92 -1.76 17.80
C LEU A 116 10.15 -1.50 18.67
N LEU A 117 10.27 -0.29 19.20
CA LEU A 117 11.37 0.12 20.09
C LEU A 117 11.42 -0.76 21.35
N GLU A 118 10.30 -0.91 22.07
CA GLU A 118 10.20 -1.78 23.25
C GLU A 118 10.60 -3.22 22.93
N ARG A 119 10.22 -3.72 21.74
CA ARG A 119 10.54 -5.08 21.35
C ARG A 119 12.02 -5.27 21.05
N LEU A 120 12.63 -4.30 20.39
CA LEU A 120 14.06 -4.28 20.10
C LEU A 120 14.87 -4.20 21.39
N GLU A 121 14.53 -3.28 22.30
CA GLU A 121 15.18 -3.14 23.61
C GLU A 121 15.14 -4.43 24.43
N ARG A 122 13.97 -5.08 24.51
CA ARG A 122 13.84 -6.38 25.19
C ARG A 122 14.68 -7.47 24.53
N SER A 123 14.83 -7.42 23.21
CA SER A 123 15.60 -8.41 22.44
C SER A 123 17.11 -8.23 22.62
N THR A 124 17.58 -6.98 22.69
CA THR A 124 18.99 -6.66 22.90
C THR A 124 19.39 -6.68 24.38
N ARG A 125 18.42 -6.80 25.31
CA ARG A 125 18.63 -6.80 26.76
C ARG A 125 19.41 -5.58 27.25
N GLY A 126 19.20 -4.43 26.62
CA GLY A 126 19.91 -3.19 26.97
C GLY A 126 21.41 -3.18 26.67
N ARG A 127 21.90 -4.12 25.84
CA ARG A 127 23.33 -4.19 25.46
C ARG A 127 23.76 -3.10 24.48
N LEU A 128 22.80 -2.47 23.80
CA LEU A 128 23.05 -1.39 22.86
C LEU A 128 22.86 -0.05 23.55
N SER A 129 23.71 0.91 23.22
CA SER A 129 23.49 2.31 23.58
C SER A 129 22.23 2.87 22.87
N PRO A 130 21.64 3.97 23.39
CA PRO A 130 20.48 4.60 22.76
C PRO A 130 20.71 4.98 21.28
N GLU A 131 21.91 5.43 20.92
CA GLU A 131 22.25 5.80 19.54
C GLU A 131 22.37 4.58 18.62
N GLU A 132 22.95 3.48 19.11
CA GLU A 132 23.00 2.21 18.37
C GLU A 132 21.60 1.64 18.17
N MET A 133 20.73 1.74 19.19
CA MET A 133 19.33 1.32 19.10
C MET A 133 18.57 2.12 18.05
N LYS A 134 18.73 3.45 18.05
CA LYS A 134 18.11 4.34 17.08
C LYS A 134 18.57 4.03 15.66
N LYS A 135 19.88 3.83 15.47
CA LYS A 135 20.46 3.46 14.18
C LYS A 135 19.91 2.12 13.69
N LEU A 136 19.91 1.10 14.55
CA LEU A 136 19.39 -0.23 14.25
C LEU A 136 17.91 -0.19 13.84
N THR A 137 17.09 0.53 14.61
CA THR A 137 15.64 0.65 14.34
C THR A 137 15.39 1.36 13.01
N ARG A 138 16.16 2.41 12.72
CA ARG A 138 16.09 3.10 11.43
C ARG A 138 16.49 2.19 10.27
N THR A 139 17.58 1.44 10.38
CA THR A 139 18.01 0.48 9.35
C THR A 139 16.94 -0.59 9.11
N LEU A 140 16.36 -1.14 10.17
CA LEU A 140 15.26 -2.10 10.05
C LEU A 140 14.04 -1.48 9.35
N ALA A 141 13.67 -0.24 9.68
CA ALA A 141 12.56 0.45 9.04
C ALA A 141 12.84 0.71 7.55
N GLU A 142 14.05 1.15 7.21
CA GLU A 142 14.51 1.31 5.83
C GLU A 142 14.40 0.00 5.04
N ASP A 143 14.87 -1.11 5.61
CA ASP A 143 14.77 -2.43 5.00
C ASP A 143 13.34 -2.89 4.80
N VAL A 144 12.46 -2.72 5.78
CA VAL A 144 11.04 -3.11 5.65
C VAL A 144 10.38 -2.35 4.51
N VAL A 145 10.54 -1.03 4.46
CA VAL A 145 9.93 -0.18 3.41
C VAL A 145 10.51 -0.50 2.03
N ARG A 146 11.84 -0.66 1.95
CA ARG A 146 12.55 -1.00 0.71
C ARG A 146 12.12 -2.36 0.18
N LEU A 147 12.19 -3.41 1.01
CA LEU A 147 11.85 -4.79 0.62
C LEU A 147 10.36 -4.93 0.27
N PHE A 148 9.47 -4.24 0.98
CA PHE A 148 8.06 -4.20 0.60
C PHE A 148 7.88 -3.65 -0.82
N GLY A 149 8.52 -2.53 -1.14
CA GLY A 149 8.46 -1.91 -2.47
C GLY A 149 9.07 -2.79 -3.56
N GLU A 150 10.23 -3.40 -3.31
CA GLU A 150 10.92 -4.30 -4.23
C GLU A 150 10.08 -5.55 -4.55
N LEU A 151 9.63 -6.27 -3.51
CA LEU A 151 8.80 -7.46 -3.68
C LEU A 151 7.47 -7.11 -4.36
N PHE A 152 6.86 -5.99 -4.00
CA PHE A 152 5.64 -5.54 -4.66
C PHE A 152 5.87 -5.33 -6.16
N CYS A 153 6.95 -4.66 -6.54
CA CYS A 153 7.30 -4.42 -7.95
C CYS A 153 7.56 -5.73 -8.69
N GLU A 154 8.32 -6.64 -8.10
CA GLU A 154 8.63 -7.94 -8.66
C GLU A 154 7.34 -8.71 -8.99
N TYR A 155 6.46 -8.88 -8.01
CA TYR A 155 5.21 -9.60 -8.19
C TYR A 155 4.27 -8.90 -9.18
N ARG A 156 4.21 -7.56 -9.12
CA ARG A 156 3.42 -6.77 -10.07
C ARG A 156 3.90 -6.97 -11.51
N ASN A 157 5.21 -6.94 -11.74
CA ASN A 157 5.79 -7.08 -13.07
C ASN A 157 5.59 -8.48 -13.65
N GLN A 158 5.53 -9.49 -12.79
CA GLN A 158 5.18 -10.87 -13.15
C GLN A 158 3.67 -11.13 -13.25
N CYS A 159 2.82 -10.10 -13.09
CA CYS A 159 1.36 -10.23 -13.01
C CYS A 159 0.87 -11.19 -11.92
N LEU A 160 1.66 -11.41 -10.87
CA LEU A 160 1.31 -12.26 -9.74
C LEU A 160 0.45 -11.49 -8.74
N PRO A 161 -0.51 -12.15 -8.07
CA PRO A 161 -1.31 -11.54 -7.01
C PRO A 161 -0.46 -11.05 -5.84
N VAL A 162 -0.82 -9.88 -5.30
CA VAL A 162 -0.35 -9.41 -3.98
C VAL A 162 -1.55 -9.38 -3.03
N GLU A 163 -1.42 -9.99 -1.86
CA GLU A 163 -2.49 -10.11 -0.88
C GLU A 163 -1.93 -9.85 0.53
N ILE A 164 -2.16 -8.65 1.03
CA ILE A 164 -1.75 -8.23 2.37
C ILE A 164 -3.01 -8.17 3.23
N ARG A 165 -3.20 -9.16 4.10
CA ARG A 165 -4.33 -9.18 5.04
C ARG A 165 -4.31 -7.90 5.91
N GLY A 166 -5.50 -7.41 6.24
CA GLY A 166 -5.71 -6.09 6.84
C GLY A 166 -5.80 -4.97 5.80
N LEU A 167 -4.76 -4.81 4.98
CA LEU A 167 -4.68 -3.76 3.96
C LEU A 167 -5.58 -4.01 2.74
N GLY A 168 -5.35 -5.10 2.01
CA GLY A 168 -6.08 -5.42 0.79
C GLY A 168 -5.31 -6.27 -0.21
N SER A 169 -5.82 -6.31 -1.44
CA SER A 169 -5.26 -7.14 -2.51
C SER A 169 -5.06 -6.35 -3.78
N PHE A 170 -4.01 -6.70 -4.51
CA PHE A 170 -3.70 -6.16 -5.82
C PHE A 170 -3.81 -7.27 -6.86
N ARG A 171 -4.43 -6.94 -7.98
CA ARG A 171 -4.51 -7.79 -9.16
C ARG A 171 -3.96 -7.02 -10.34
N THR A 172 -2.95 -7.59 -10.99
CA THR A 172 -2.29 -6.98 -12.14
C THR A 172 -2.55 -7.82 -13.37
N SER A 173 -2.90 -7.16 -14.46
CA SER A 173 -3.08 -7.78 -15.78
C SER A 173 -2.43 -6.90 -16.85
N LYS A 174 -1.91 -7.52 -17.90
CA LYS A 174 -1.54 -6.79 -19.13
C LYS A 174 -2.81 -6.20 -19.75
N MET A 175 -2.74 -4.96 -20.20
CA MET A 175 -3.76 -4.40 -21.09
C MET A 175 -3.40 -4.81 -22.51
N ASN A 176 -4.39 -5.12 -23.35
CA ASN A 176 -4.16 -5.52 -24.75
C ASN A 176 -4.54 -4.35 -25.64
N TYR A 177 -3.64 -3.37 -25.77
CA TYR A 177 -3.79 -2.30 -26.75
C TYR A 177 -3.14 -2.72 -28.05
N LYS A 178 -3.85 -2.60 -29.18
CA LYS A 178 -3.24 -2.81 -30.50
C LYS A 178 -2.52 -1.53 -30.95
N SER A 179 -3.17 -0.39 -30.74
CA SER A 179 -2.63 0.93 -31.05
C SER A 179 -3.11 1.97 -30.03
N VAL A 180 -2.30 2.99 -29.82
CA VAL A 180 -2.58 4.11 -28.91
C VAL A 180 -2.35 5.44 -29.64
N ARG A 181 -3.13 6.46 -29.28
CA ARG A 181 -2.97 7.79 -29.86
C ARG A 181 -1.97 8.60 -29.03
N ASN A 182 -1.02 9.25 -29.69
CA ASN A 182 -0.18 10.24 -29.04
C ASN A 182 -1.06 11.44 -28.62
N PRO A 183 -1.20 11.75 -27.32
CA PRO A 183 -2.08 12.84 -26.88
C PRO A 183 -1.57 14.24 -27.29
N LYS A 184 -0.30 14.38 -27.68
CA LYS A 184 0.29 15.65 -28.13
C LYS A 184 0.15 15.85 -29.64
N THR A 185 0.47 14.83 -30.44
CA THR A 185 0.49 14.95 -31.92
C THR A 185 -0.76 14.40 -32.58
N GLY A 186 -1.51 13.53 -31.89
CA GLY A 186 -2.69 12.87 -32.43
C GLY A 186 -2.40 11.65 -33.31
N GLU A 187 -1.13 11.34 -33.58
CA GLU A 187 -0.70 10.19 -34.38
C GLU A 187 -0.98 8.86 -33.69
N MET A 188 -1.24 7.81 -34.48
CA MET A 188 -1.44 6.45 -33.98
C MET A 188 -0.08 5.75 -33.86
N LEU A 189 0.17 5.15 -32.70
CA LEU A 189 1.35 4.38 -32.40
C LEU A 189 0.94 2.94 -32.13
N ASP A 190 1.60 1.99 -32.78
CA ASP A 190 1.37 0.56 -32.49
C ASP A 190 2.03 0.17 -31.17
N VAL A 191 1.34 -0.65 -30.39
CA VAL A 191 1.84 -1.16 -29.10
C VAL A 191 2.25 -2.60 -29.28
N THR A 192 3.55 -2.85 -29.18
CA THR A 192 4.09 -4.22 -29.21
C THR A 192 3.77 -4.96 -27.91
N ASP A 193 3.74 -6.29 -27.94
CA ASP A 193 3.43 -7.13 -26.77
C ASP A 193 4.37 -6.89 -25.57
N ASN A 194 5.63 -6.55 -25.85
CA ASN A 194 6.62 -6.23 -24.82
C ASN A 194 6.41 -4.85 -24.18
N ASN A 195 5.60 -3.99 -24.80
CA ASN A 195 5.32 -2.63 -24.32
C ASN A 195 3.87 -2.46 -23.83
N GLN A 196 3.15 -3.56 -23.63
CA GLN A 196 1.79 -3.52 -23.09
C GLN A 196 1.79 -3.00 -21.65
N PRO A 197 0.98 -1.95 -21.35
CA PRO A 197 0.95 -1.38 -20.02
C PRO A 197 0.30 -2.36 -19.03
N LEU A 198 0.83 -2.37 -17.81
CA LEU A 198 0.27 -3.15 -16.71
C LEU A 198 -0.85 -2.37 -16.02
N ARG A 199 -2.04 -2.96 -15.96
CA ARG A 199 -3.15 -2.45 -15.15
C ARG A 199 -3.18 -3.16 -13.81
N THR A 200 -3.03 -2.40 -12.74
CA THR A 200 -3.13 -2.90 -11.36
C THR A 200 -4.39 -2.35 -10.69
N VAL A 201 -5.24 -3.24 -10.20
CA VAL A 201 -6.43 -2.91 -9.43
C VAL A 201 -6.21 -3.27 -7.98
N PHE A 202 -6.44 -2.32 -7.09
CA PHE A 202 -6.49 -2.55 -5.65
C PHE A 202 -7.93 -2.81 -5.19
N ARG A 203 -8.09 -3.74 -4.26
CA ARG A 203 -9.35 -4.00 -3.55
C ARG A 203 -9.05 -3.97 -2.06
N GLU A 204 -9.78 -3.12 -1.33
CA GLU A 204 -9.57 -2.94 0.09
C GLU A 204 -9.90 -4.22 0.88
N GLY A 205 -9.08 -4.51 1.88
CA GLY A 205 -9.30 -5.59 2.84
C GLY A 205 -10.50 -5.32 3.75
N ARG A 206 -10.97 -6.34 4.48
CA ARG A 206 -12.10 -6.20 5.40
C ARG A 206 -11.84 -5.19 6.51
N GLU A 207 -10.65 -5.22 7.11
CA GLU A 207 -10.24 -4.32 8.20
C GLU A 207 -10.14 -2.88 7.71
N LEU A 208 -9.41 -2.62 6.62
CA LEU A 208 -9.35 -1.28 6.02
C LEU A 208 -10.74 -0.73 5.65
N LYS A 209 -11.63 -1.56 5.06
CA LYS A 209 -13.01 -1.12 4.75
C LYS A 209 -13.80 -0.73 5.99
N LYS A 210 -13.66 -1.49 7.08
CA LYS A 210 -14.33 -1.22 8.33
C LYS A 210 -13.83 0.11 8.93
N ALA A 211 -12.51 0.28 9.04
CA ALA A 211 -11.91 1.49 9.57
C ALA A 211 -12.27 2.75 8.76
N LEU A 212 -12.31 2.64 7.42
CA LEU A 212 -12.76 3.75 6.56
C LEU A 212 -14.23 4.11 6.75
N ALA A 213 -15.09 3.12 7.02
CA ALA A 213 -16.51 3.36 7.27
C ALA A 213 -16.74 4.02 8.64
N GLU A 214 -16.03 3.55 9.68
CA GLU A 214 -16.05 4.16 11.02
C GLU A 214 -15.59 5.62 10.97
N ARG A 215 -14.47 5.88 10.29
CA ARG A 215 -13.95 7.24 10.12
C ARG A 215 -14.90 8.17 9.38
N LEU A 216 -15.66 7.66 8.41
CA LEU A 216 -16.68 8.43 7.70
C LEU A 216 -17.87 8.77 8.63
N ALA A 217 -18.30 7.81 9.46
CA ALA A 217 -19.38 8.02 10.41
C ALA A 217 -19.02 9.04 11.51
N GLU A 218 -17.75 9.08 11.94
CA GLU A 218 -17.24 10.10 12.88
C GLU A 218 -17.18 11.53 12.28
N SER A 219 -17.18 11.64 10.95
CA SER A 219 -17.11 12.91 10.23
C SER A 219 -18.47 13.42 9.73
N ALA A 220 -19.54 12.67 9.96
CA ALA A 220 -20.92 13.00 9.60
C ALA A 220 -21.66 13.62 10.79
#